data_AF-A0A963A0J6-F1
#
_entry.id   AF-A0A963A0J6-F1
#
_cell.length_a   1.000
_cell.length_b   1.000
_cell.length_c   1.000
_cell.angle_alpha   90.00
_cell.angle_beta   90.00
_cell.angle_gamma   90.00
#
_symmetry.space_group_name_H-M   'P 1'
#
loop_
_entity.id
_entity.type
_entity.pdbx_description
1 polymer ?
#
loop_
_entity_poly.entity_id
_entity_poly.type
_entity_poly.pdbx_seq_one_letter_code
_entity_poly.pdbx_strand_id
1 'polypeptide(L)'
;MVILAGMAAAMPATLFGQGEHARRAGSELLVLLGDIDRLQRMDPDVQQARGLHDRIAGMLSGLPLLLRLADQETERVNTASDIQRLRSLLVDRQWALLAEAVAALSSLYPLQSNTFLTQVSPVRLRSALHHHQSLCAACHDFPHQQSERPPFNLYQQAKQLPKVEFTARMLVGIRGDVMSGLGNPFTDEEIAALIALYLNAQSSAEADLRLAE
;
A
#
# COMPACT_ATOMS: atom_id res chain seq x y z
N MET A 1 -38.43 36.49 30.84
CA MET A 1 -38.29 35.04 30.61
C MET A 1 -37.52 34.86 29.32
N VAL A 2 -36.21 34.61 29.39
CA VAL A 2 -35.33 34.42 28.22
C VAL A 2 -34.86 32.98 28.27
N ILE A 3 -35.31 32.17 27.31
CA ILE A 3 -34.86 30.80 27.15
C ILE A 3 -33.62 30.85 26.25
N LEU A 4 -32.43 30.67 26.85
CA LEU A 4 -31.20 30.41 26.09
C LEU A 4 -31.25 28.96 25.60
N ALA A 5 -31.48 28.79 24.30
CA ALA A 5 -31.24 27.51 23.63
C ALA A 5 -29.73 27.33 23.45
N GLY A 6 -29.13 26.45 24.25
CA GLY A 6 -27.76 26.00 24.06
C GLY A 6 -27.66 25.19 22.77
N MET A 7 -27.00 25.74 21.75
CA MET A 7 -26.55 24.96 20.60
C MET A 7 -25.45 24.02 21.08
N ALA A 8 -25.81 22.76 21.33
CA ALA A 8 -24.84 21.69 21.40
C ALA A 8 -24.25 21.52 19.99
N ALA A 9 -23.07 22.09 19.77
CA ALA A 9 -22.27 21.79 18.59
C ALA A 9 -21.93 20.29 18.63
N ALA A 10 -22.61 19.49 17.81
CA ALA A 10 -22.19 18.14 17.52
C ALA A 10 -20.82 18.24 16.84
N MET A 11 -19.76 17.96 17.59
CA MET A 11 -18.43 17.81 17.01
C MET A 11 -18.49 16.62 16.06
N PRO A 12 -18.12 16.76 14.77
CA PRO A 12 -17.99 15.61 13.91
C PRO A 12 -16.90 14.72 14.50
N ALA A 13 -17.29 13.52 14.91
CA ALA A 13 -16.38 12.45 15.31
C ALA A 13 -15.52 12.06 14.10
N THR A 14 -14.43 12.78 13.87
CA THR A 14 -13.42 12.48 12.83
C THR A 14 -12.04 12.55 13.46
N LEU A 15 -11.86 11.78 14.54
CA LEU A 15 -10.60 11.61 15.24
C LEU A 15 -10.33 10.14 15.60
N PHE A 16 -11.05 9.21 14.96
CA PHE A 16 -10.61 7.83 14.88
C PHE A 16 -9.86 7.71 13.56
N GLY A 17 -8.55 7.45 13.64
CA GLY A 17 -7.77 7.05 12.46
C GLY A 17 -8.50 5.92 11.74
N GLN A 18 -8.40 5.90 10.40
CA GLN A 18 -8.97 4.83 9.58
C GLN A 18 -8.71 3.47 10.24
N GLY A 19 -9.77 2.69 10.47
CA GLY A 19 -9.67 1.34 11.03
C GLY A 19 -8.65 0.49 10.28
N GLU A 20 -7.99 -0.43 10.96
CA GLU A 20 -6.88 -1.20 10.38
C GLU A 20 -7.30 -1.93 9.10
N HIS A 21 -8.47 -2.58 9.11
CA HIS A 21 -8.97 -3.27 7.94
C HIS A 21 -9.36 -2.30 6.82
N ALA A 22 -9.98 -1.17 7.14
CA ALA A 22 -10.29 -0.14 6.15
C ALA A 22 -9.03 0.43 5.49
N ARG A 23 -7.98 0.69 6.27
CA ARG A 23 -6.68 1.18 5.79
C ARG A 23 -5.99 0.15 4.91
N ARG A 24 -6.01 -1.12 5.34
CA ARG A 24 -5.44 -2.23 4.58
C ARG A 24 -6.21 -2.43 3.27
N ALA A 25 -7.54 -2.39 3.29
CA ALA A 25 -8.39 -2.47 2.11
C ALA A 25 -8.03 -1.40 1.07
N GLY A 26 -7.96 -0.13 1.49
CA GLY A 26 -7.56 0.96 0.59
C GLY A 26 -6.14 0.79 0.04
N SER A 27 -5.21 0.29 0.87
CA SER A 27 -3.84 0.02 0.43
C SER A 27 -3.78 -1.11 -0.61
N GLU A 28 -4.45 -2.25 -0.39
CA GLU A 28 -4.50 -3.36 -1.35
C GLU A 28 -5.10 -2.94 -2.70
N LEU A 29 -6.18 -2.16 -2.68
CA LEU A 29 -6.86 -1.71 -3.89
C LEU A 29 -5.98 -0.77 -4.72
N LEU A 30 -5.23 0.14 -4.07
CA LEU A 30 -4.25 0.99 -4.76
C LEU A 30 -3.09 0.18 -5.34
N VAL A 31 -2.60 -0.82 -4.62
CA VAL A 31 -1.55 -1.72 -5.12
C VAL A 31 -2.06 -2.54 -6.31
N LEU A 32 -3.30 -3.04 -6.25
CA LEU A 32 -3.96 -3.74 -7.36
C LEU A 32 -4.04 -2.85 -8.60
N LEU A 33 -4.46 -1.58 -8.47
CA LEU A 33 -4.51 -0.64 -9.58
C LEU A 33 -3.15 -0.45 -10.24
N GLY A 34 -2.10 -0.18 -9.45
CA GLY A 34 -0.74 -0.02 -9.96
C GLY A 34 -0.20 -1.30 -10.61
N ASP A 35 -0.52 -2.47 -10.07
CA ASP A 35 -0.13 -3.76 -10.65
C ASP A 35 -0.88 -4.06 -11.96
N ILE A 36 -2.17 -3.72 -12.06
CA ILE A 36 -2.95 -3.86 -13.31
C ILE A 36 -2.40 -2.92 -14.40
N ASP A 37 -2.18 -1.65 -14.07
CA ASP A 37 -1.60 -0.66 -14.99
C ASP A 37 -0.21 -1.08 -15.48
N ARG A 38 0.60 -1.64 -14.58
CA ARG A 38 1.89 -2.22 -14.96
C ARG A 38 1.73 -3.44 -15.88
N LEU A 39 0.80 -4.34 -15.58
CA LEU A 39 0.55 -5.54 -16.41
C LEU A 39 0.10 -5.13 -17.83
N GLN A 40 -0.73 -4.10 -17.96
CA GLN A 40 -1.19 -3.58 -19.25
C GLN A 40 -0.06 -3.08 -20.16
N ARG A 41 0.99 -2.51 -19.57
CA ARG A 41 2.14 -1.96 -20.31
C ARG A 41 3.26 -2.96 -20.56
N MET A 42 3.16 -4.15 -19.99
CA MET A 42 4.19 -5.17 -20.06
C MET A 42 3.96 -6.09 -21.26
N ASP A 43 5.05 -6.53 -21.89
CA ASP A 43 4.99 -7.61 -22.87
C ASP A 43 4.43 -8.88 -22.20
N PRO A 44 3.34 -9.50 -22.71
CA PRO A 44 2.76 -10.69 -22.10
C PRO A 44 3.73 -11.89 -22.05
N ASP A 45 4.76 -11.92 -22.89
CA ASP A 45 5.69 -13.04 -22.99
C ASP A 45 6.88 -12.93 -22.02
N VAL A 46 7.05 -11.80 -21.33
CA VAL A 46 8.09 -11.70 -20.29
C VAL A 46 7.64 -12.40 -19.01
N GLN A 47 8.56 -13.13 -18.37
CA GLN A 47 8.27 -13.90 -17.15
C GLN A 47 7.64 -13.06 -16.03
N GLN A 48 8.01 -11.78 -15.95
CA GLN A 48 7.45 -10.83 -14.98
C GLN A 48 5.94 -10.62 -15.13
N ALA A 49 5.39 -10.72 -16.35
CA ALA A 49 3.96 -10.55 -16.60
C ALA A 49 3.16 -11.67 -15.92
N ARG A 50 3.67 -12.91 -15.99
CA ARG A 50 3.11 -14.06 -15.26
C ARG A 50 3.18 -13.86 -13.75
N GLY A 51 4.33 -13.45 -13.22
CA GLY A 51 4.50 -13.20 -11.80
C GLY A 51 3.57 -12.12 -11.25
N LEU A 52 3.32 -11.07 -12.05
CA LEU A 52 2.41 -9.98 -11.74
C LEU A 52 0.94 -10.41 -11.81
N HIS A 53 0.56 -11.19 -12.84
CA HIS A 53 -0.76 -11.80 -12.94
C HIS A 53 -1.07 -12.67 -11.71
N ASP A 54 -0.15 -13.55 -11.32
CA ASP A 54 -0.34 -14.43 -10.15
C ASP A 54 -0.43 -13.63 -8.84
N ARG A 55 0.32 -12.53 -8.74
CA ARG A 55 0.22 -11.62 -7.58
C ARG A 55 -1.16 -10.98 -7.51
N ILE A 56 -1.68 -10.46 -8.63
CA ILE A 56 -3.04 -9.88 -8.70
C ILE A 56 -4.07 -10.95 -8.33
N ALA A 57 -3.95 -12.17 -8.85
CA ALA A 57 -4.83 -13.28 -8.50
C ALA A 57 -4.80 -13.60 -6.99
N GLY A 58 -3.61 -13.63 -6.39
CA GLY A 58 -3.43 -13.83 -4.96
C GLY A 58 -4.09 -12.72 -4.11
N MET A 59 -3.93 -11.46 -4.51
CA MET A 59 -4.57 -10.32 -3.85
C MET A 59 -6.11 -10.41 -3.94
N LEU A 60 -6.66 -10.71 -5.11
CA LEU A 60 -8.12 -10.90 -5.31
C LEU A 60 -8.68 -12.11 -4.53
N SER A 61 -7.81 -13.02 -4.08
CA SER A 61 -8.23 -14.19 -3.30
C SER A 61 -8.59 -13.80 -1.86
N GLY A 62 -7.79 -12.93 -1.23
CA GLY A 62 -8.01 -12.43 0.15
C GLY A 62 -8.95 -11.22 0.24
N LEU A 63 -9.14 -10.48 -0.85
CA LEU A 63 -9.90 -9.23 -0.87
C LEU A 63 -11.34 -9.33 -0.32
N PRO A 64 -12.17 -10.38 -0.58
CA PRO A 64 -13.54 -10.45 -0.06
C PRO A 64 -13.64 -10.38 1.46
N LEU A 65 -12.72 -11.07 2.16
CA LEU A 65 -12.71 -11.07 3.63
C LEU A 65 -12.27 -9.70 4.15
N LEU A 66 -11.23 -9.13 3.55
CA LEU A 66 -10.71 -7.83 3.94
C LEU A 66 -11.76 -6.72 3.78
N LEU A 67 -12.48 -6.69 2.66
CA LEU A 67 -13.54 -5.70 2.44
C LEU A 67 -14.69 -5.86 3.45
N ARG A 68 -15.08 -7.10 3.76
CA ARG A 68 -16.11 -7.36 4.79
C ARG A 68 -15.68 -6.84 6.16
N LEU A 69 -14.42 -7.05 6.54
CA LEU A 69 -13.90 -6.55 7.81
C LEU A 69 -13.83 -5.02 7.83
N ALA A 70 -13.43 -4.40 6.71
CA ALA A 70 -13.45 -2.94 6.57
C ALA A 70 -14.86 -2.36 6.64
N ASP A 71 -15.86 -3.04 6.07
CA ASP A 71 -17.27 -2.64 6.14
C ASP A 71 -17.77 -2.68 7.59
N GLN A 72 -17.42 -3.74 8.33
CA GLN A 72 -17.74 -3.88 9.76
C GLN A 72 -17.11 -2.78 10.60
N GLU A 73 -15.84 -2.44 10.36
CA GLU A 73 -15.14 -1.36 11.08
C GLU A 73 -15.71 0.03 10.78
N THR A 74 -16.19 0.25 9.55
CA THR A 74 -16.65 1.58 9.10
C THR A 74 -18.16 1.73 9.07
N GLU A 75 -18.88 0.78 9.68
CA GLU A 75 -20.34 0.70 9.72
C GLU A 75 -20.99 0.86 8.32
N ARG A 76 -20.29 0.42 7.27
CA ARG A 76 -20.82 0.44 5.91
C ARG A 76 -21.66 -0.80 5.67
N VAL A 77 -22.76 -0.60 4.96
CA VAL A 77 -23.53 -1.67 4.35
C VAL A 77 -23.16 -1.68 2.87
N ASN A 78 -22.57 -2.79 2.36
CA ASN A 78 -22.23 -3.15 0.95
C ASN A 78 -20.68 -3.23 0.68
N THR A 79 -20.06 -4.32 0.16
CA THR A 79 -20.06 -4.75 -1.28
C THR A 79 -19.24 -6.05 -1.58
N ALA A 80 -19.51 -7.19 -0.92
CA ALA A 80 -18.81 -8.46 -1.26
C ALA A 80 -19.12 -9.02 -2.68
N SER A 81 -20.08 -8.43 -3.41
CA SER A 81 -20.65 -8.95 -4.66
C SER A 81 -19.82 -8.72 -5.93
N ASP A 82 -18.75 -7.90 -5.89
CA ASP A 82 -17.99 -7.55 -7.10
C ASP A 82 -16.72 -8.38 -7.33
N ILE A 83 -16.26 -9.16 -6.34
CA ILE A 83 -14.97 -9.85 -6.44
C ILE A 83 -14.96 -10.97 -7.49
N GLN A 84 -16.08 -11.69 -7.66
CA GLN A 84 -16.16 -12.71 -8.70
C GLN A 84 -16.03 -12.10 -10.10
N ARG A 85 -16.62 -10.92 -10.31
CA ARG A 85 -16.46 -10.16 -11.55
C ARG A 85 -15.00 -9.77 -11.77
N LEU A 86 -14.29 -9.26 -10.74
CA LEU A 86 -12.86 -8.93 -10.87
C LEU A 86 -12.03 -10.15 -11.27
N ARG A 87 -12.30 -11.32 -10.67
CA ARG A 87 -11.61 -12.57 -11.02
C ARG A 87 -11.87 -13.00 -12.46
N SER A 88 -13.11 -12.91 -12.93
CA SER A 88 -13.43 -13.19 -14.34
C SER A 88 -12.72 -12.23 -15.29
N LEU A 89 -12.73 -10.93 -14.98
CA LEU A 89 -12.03 -9.91 -15.79
C LEU A 89 -10.51 -10.15 -15.85
N LEU A 90 -9.91 -10.63 -14.76
CA LEU A 90 -8.50 -11.04 -14.73
C LEU A 90 -8.24 -12.24 -15.65
N VAL A 91 -9.05 -13.30 -15.54
CA VAL A 91 -8.92 -14.52 -16.37
C VAL A 91 -9.11 -14.20 -17.86
N ASP A 92 -10.11 -13.40 -18.19
CA ASP A 92 -10.45 -13.01 -19.56
C ASP A 92 -9.52 -11.92 -20.12
N ARG A 93 -8.52 -11.48 -19.33
CA ARG A 93 -7.55 -10.44 -19.70
C ARG A 93 -8.16 -9.09 -20.07
N GLN A 94 -9.32 -8.78 -19.48
CA GLN A 94 -10.05 -7.54 -19.71
C GLN A 94 -9.49 -6.41 -18.83
N TRP A 95 -8.23 -6.02 -19.08
CA TRP A 95 -7.46 -5.18 -18.16
C TRP A 95 -8.08 -3.80 -17.90
N ALA A 96 -8.62 -3.14 -18.92
CA ALA A 96 -9.24 -1.83 -18.77
C ALA A 96 -10.48 -1.90 -17.86
N LEU A 97 -11.36 -2.88 -18.11
CA LEU A 97 -12.55 -3.11 -17.29
C LEU A 97 -12.20 -3.58 -15.88
N LEU A 98 -11.13 -4.36 -15.71
CA LEU A 98 -10.60 -4.73 -14.40
C LEU A 98 -10.12 -3.49 -13.64
N ALA A 99 -9.36 -2.61 -14.27
CA ALA A 99 -8.88 -1.37 -13.67
C ALA A 99 -10.03 -0.45 -13.25
N GLU A 100 -11.04 -0.26 -14.11
CA GLU A 100 -12.24 0.52 -13.80
C GLU A 100 -13.00 -0.04 -12.59
N ALA A 101 -13.20 -1.36 -12.55
CA ALA A 101 -13.91 -2.01 -11.45
C ALA A 101 -13.14 -1.92 -10.12
N VAL A 102 -11.81 -2.08 -10.15
CA VAL A 102 -10.97 -1.88 -8.96
C VAL A 102 -10.95 -0.40 -8.54
N ALA A 103 -10.95 0.55 -9.49
CA ALA A 103 -10.97 1.98 -9.19
C ALA A 103 -12.28 2.40 -8.49
N ALA A 104 -13.41 1.85 -8.94
CA ALA A 104 -14.70 2.04 -8.28
C ALA A 104 -14.65 1.58 -6.82
N LEU A 105 -14.11 0.38 -6.56
CA LEU A 105 -13.91 -0.12 -5.18
C LEU A 105 -12.92 0.76 -4.40
N SER A 106 -11.80 1.16 -5.00
CA SER A 106 -10.81 2.02 -4.34
C SER A 106 -11.39 3.36 -3.91
N SER A 107 -12.43 3.87 -4.59
CA SER A 107 -13.12 5.10 -4.20
C SER A 107 -13.99 4.92 -2.95
N LEU A 108 -14.49 3.70 -2.70
CA LEU A 108 -15.27 3.35 -1.52
C LEU A 108 -14.38 3.13 -0.28
N TYR A 109 -13.16 2.63 -0.49
CA TYR A 109 -12.17 2.39 0.56
C TYR A 109 -10.94 3.32 0.37
N PRO A 110 -11.08 4.65 0.51
CA PRO A 110 -9.96 5.56 0.28
C PRO A 110 -8.86 5.34 1.32
N LEU A 111 -7.60 5.29 0.88
CA LEU A 111 -6.45 5.32 1.80
C LEU A 111 -6.24 6.75 2.29
N GLN A 112 -6.40 6.98 3.60
CA GLN A 112 -6.07 8.24 4.25
C GLN A 112 -4.54 8.35 4.44
N SER A 113 -3.85 8.81 3.39
CA SER A 113 -2.38 8.85 3.32
C SER A 113 -1.73 10.07 4.00
N ASN A 114 -2.53 11.07 4.34
CA ASN A 114 -2.13 12.31 5.01
C ASN A 114 -1.46 12.07 6.38
N THR A 115 -1.63 10.90 6.97
CA THR A 115 -1.03 10.52 8.27
C THR A 115 0.45 10.14 8.18
N PHE A 116 0.96 9.78 6.99
CA PHE A 116 2.33 9.25 6.83
C PHE A 116 3.35 10.28 6.30
N LEU A 117 2.92 11.49 5.98
CA LEU A 117 3.74 12.51 5.30
C LEU A 117 4.17 13.67 6.22
N THR A 118 4.43 13.37 7.49
CA THR A 118 4.96 14.35 8.45
C THR A 118 6.49 14.40 8.41
N GLN A 119 7.08 15.49 8.90
CA GLN A 119 8.53 15.59 9.07
C GLN A 119 9.00 14.53 10.07
N VAL A 120 9.81 13.59 9.59
CA VAL A 120 10.40 12.53 10.40
C VAL A 120 11.70 13.05 11.03
N SER A 121 11.89 12.83 12.33
CA SER A 121 13.11 13.30 13.02
C SER A 121 14.37 12.59 12.50
N PRO A 122 15.56 13.21 12.61
CA PRO A 122 16.82 12.55 12.21
C PRO A 122 17.06 11.21 12.91
N VAL A 123 16.63 11.08 14.18
CA VAL A 123 16.71 9.83 14.94
C VAL A 123 15.87 8.73 14.28
N ARG A 124 14.65 9.05 13.85
CA ARG A 124 13.76 8.11 13.17
C ARG A 124 14.27 7.76 11.76
N LEU A 125 14.87 8.70 11.04
CA LEU A 125 15.52 8.42 9.76
C LEU A 125 16.71 7.47 9.91
N ARG A 126 17.53 7.62 10.96
CA ARG A 126 18.60 6.66 11.28
C ARG A 126 18.05 5.27 11.60
N SER A 127 16.97 5.18 12.35
CA SER A 127 16.28 3.91 12.60
C SER A 127 15.78 3.27 11.30
N ALA A 128 15.16 4.06 10.42
CA ALA A 128 14.69 3.59 9.11
C ALA A 128 15.83 3.09 8.23
N LEU A 129 16.96 3.81 8.19
CA LEU A 129 18.16 3.36 7.47
C LEU A 129 18.67 2.03 8.01
N HIS A 130 18.70 1.86 9.34
CA HIS A 130 19.07 0.60 9.97
C HIS A 130 18.12 -0.54 9.59
N HIS A 131 16.80 -0.32 9.61
CA HIS A 131 15.82 -1.31 9.16
C HIS A 131 16.01 -1.67 7.68
N HIS A 132 16.25 -0.67 6.83
CA HIS A 132 16.53 -0.91 5.43
C HIS A 132 17.78 -1.80 5.25
N GLN A 133 18.89 -1.45 5.89
CA GLN A 133 20.14 -2.20 5.81
C GLN A 133 20.01 -3.64 6.33
N SER A 134 19.26 -3.85 7.42
CA SER A 134 19.14 -5.15 8.07
C SER A 134 18.08 -6.06 7.45
N LEU A 135 16.99 -5.51 6.90
CA LEU A 135 15.82 -6.29 6.47
C LEU A 135 15.47 -6.15 4.99
N CYS A 136 15.88 -5.07 4.32
CA CYS A 136 15.43 -4.77 2.95
C CYS A 136 16.57 -4.85 1.91
N ALA A 137 17.77 -4.38 2.26
CA ALA A 137 18.86 -4.13 1.32
C ALA A 137 19.29 -5.40 0.55
N ALA A 138 19.31 -6.56 1.22
CA ALA A 138 19.70 -7.83 0.61
C ALA A 138 18.88 -8.18 -0.65
N CYS A 139 17.60 -7.81 -0.67
CA CYS A 139 16.73 -8.03 -1.82
C CYS A 139 16.67 -6.81 -2.75
N HIS A 140 16.67 -5.59 -2.19
CA HIS A 140 16.26 -4.39 -2.92
C HIS A 140 17.43 -3.53 -3.46
N ASP A 141 18.65 -3.62 -2.91
CA ASP A 141 19.75 -2.77 -3.37
C ASP A 141 20.35 -3.24 -4.71
N PHE A 142 20.44 -4.56 -4.90
CA PHE A 142 20.96 -5.19 -6.12
C PHE A 142 19.99 -6.27 -6.64
N PRO A 143 18.79 -5.87 -7.11
CA PRO A 143 17.75 -6.83 -7.39
C PRO A 143 18.04 -7.65 -8.66
N HIS A 144 17.79 -8.96 -8.58
CA HIS A 144 17.85 -9.82 -9.76
C HIS A 144 16.62 -9.58 -10.65
N GLN A 145 16.77 -8.68 -11.63
CA GLN A 145 15.66 -8.21 -12.47
C GLN A 145 15.06 -9.31 -13.37
N GLN A 146 15.78 -10.39 -13.63
CA GLN A 146 15.30 -11.47 -14.52
C GLN A 146 14.47 -12.55 -13.79
N SER A 147 14.07 -12.33 -12.53
CA SER A 147 13.15 -13.27 -11.87
C SER A 147 11.68 -12.97 -12.21
N GLU A 148 10.82 -13.96 -12.00
CA GLU A 148 9.37 -13.84 -12.18
C GLU A 148 8.73 -12.76 -11.28
N ARG A 149 9.28 -12.58 -10.07
CA ARG A 149 8.83 -11.57 -9.10
C ARG A 149 10.04 -10.81 -8.56
N PRO A 150 10.58 -9.86 -9.34
CA PRO A 150 11.82 -9.19 -8.96
C PRO A 150 11.57 -8.19 -7.81
N PRO A 151 12.42 -8.18 -6.78
CA PRO A 151 12.32 -7.24 -5.66
C PRO A 151 12.86 -5.87 -6.06
N PHE A 152 12.11 -5.08 -6.84
CA PHE A 152 12.57 -3.78 -7.36
C PHE A 152 13.17 -2.87 -6.27
N ASN A 153 14.15 -2.07 -6.66
CA ASN A 153 14.81 -1.15 -5.76
C ASN A 153 13.83 -0.12 -5.15
N LEU A 154 13.81 -0.02 -3.82
CA LEU A 154 12.82 0.79 -3.09
C LEU A 154 13.06 2.30 -3.27
N TYR A 155 14.31 2.75 -3.32
CA TYR A 155 14.65 4.16 -3.61
C TYR A 155 14.23 4.56 -5.03
N GLN A 156 14.36 3.65 -6.00
CA GLN A 156 13.90 3.89 -7.37
C GLN A 156 12.37 3.90 -7.44
N GLN A 157 11.70 2.95 -6.80
CA GLN A 157 10.23 2.91 -6.76
C GLN A 157 9.64 4.18 -6.12
N ALA A 158 10.24 4.69 -5.05
CA ALA A 158 9.78 5.90 -4.37
C ALA A 158 9.77 7.15 -5.29
N LYS A 159 10.62 7.15 -6.33
CA LYS A 159 10.71 8.25 -7.32
C LYS A 159 9.82 8.05 -8.53
N GLN A 160 9.57 6.79 -8.91
CA GLN A 160 8.86 6.44 -10.14
C GLN A 160 7.35 6.29 -9.94
N LEU A 161 6.94 5.85 -8.76
CA LEU A 161 5.53 5.61 -8.45
C LEU A 161 4.86 6.90 -7.91
N PRO A 162 3.55 7.05 -8.11
CA PRO A 162 2.77 8.02 -7.34
C PRO A 162 3.00 7.82 -5.84
N LYS A 163 3.21 8.89 -5.08
CA LYS A 163 3.50 8.81 -3.64
C LYS A 163 2.49 7.97 -2.88
N VAL A 164 1.20 8.12 -3.19
CA VAL A 164 0.12 7.36 -2.56
C VAL A 164 0.20 5.86 -2.86
N GLU A 165 0.63 5.48 -4.06
CA GLU A 165 0.83 4.09 -4.43
C GLU A 165 2.05 3.51 -3.71
N PHE A 166 3.15 4.26 -3.65
CA PHE A 166 4.33 3.84 -2.90
C PHE A 166 4.01 3.63 -1.41
N THR A 167 3.30 4.56 -0.78
CA THR A 167 2.80 4.40 0.59
C THR A 167 1.91 3.18 0.73
N ALA A 168 0.98 2.94 -0.19
CA ALA A 168 0.12 1.75 -0.17
C ALA A 168 0.94 0.45 -0.25
N ARG A 169 1.96 0.40 -1.12
CA ARG A 169 2.88 -0.75 -1.23
C ARG A 169 3.64 -0.99 0.09
N MET A 170 4.10 0.07 0.73
CA MET A 170 4.77 -0.02 2.03
C MET A 170 3.83 -0.49 3.16
N LEU A 171 2.56 -0.08 3.14
CA LEU A 171 1.56 -0.52 4.12
C LEU A 171 1.13 -1.97 3.92
N VAL A 172 0.96 -2.40 2.66
CA VAL A 172 0.69 -3.81 2.33
C VAL A 172 1.83 -4.72 2.79
N GLY A 173 3.06 -4.22 2.80
CA GLY A 173 4.21 -4.90 3.40
C GLY A 173 4.73 -6.09 2.59
N ILE A 174 5.66 -6.82 3.21
CA ILE A 174 6.35 -7.97 2.62
C ILE A 174 5.51 -9.22 2.87
N ARG A 175 4.88 -9.77 1.83
CA ARG A 175 4.24 -11.08 1.89
C ARG A 175 5.25 -12.15 1.50
N GLY A 176 5.58 -13.08 2.41
CA GLY A 176 6.34 -14.28 2.02
C GLY A 176 7.31 -14.87 3.04
N ASP A 177 7.46 -14.33 4.24
CA ASP A 177 8.12 -15.08 5.32
C ASP A 177 7.09 -15.76 6.24
N VAL A 178 7.47 -16.94 6.74
CA VAL A 178 6.59 -17.80 7.56
C VAL A 178 6.41 -17.24 8.99
N MET A 179 7.18 -16.22 9.36
CA MET A 179 7.31 -15.67 10.71
C MET A 179 6.40 -14.46 10.97
N SER A 180 6.07 -13.67 9.95
CA SER A 180 5.25 -12.44 10.04
C SER A 180 3.78 -12.63 9.68
N GLY A 181 3.40 -13.78 9.12
CA GLY A 181 2.02 -14.05 8.72
C GLY A 181 1.54 -13.07 7.62
N LEU A 182 0.35 -12.48 7.81
CA LEU A 182 -0.25 -11.49 6.88
C LEU A 182 0.06 -10.03 7.22
N GLY A 183 0.73 -9.78 8.36
CA GLY A 183 0.97 -8.45 8.91
C GLY A 183 2.25 -7.79 8.41
N ASN A 184 2.31 -6.47 8.51
CA ASN A 184 3.55 -5.74 8.29
C ASN A 184 4.45 -5.89 9.54
N PRO A 185 5.74 -6.24 9.42
CA PRO A 185 6.63 -6.33 10.58
C PRO A 185 6.96 -4.96 11.20
N PHE A 186 6.65 -3.86 10.51
CA PHE A 186 6.91 -2.51 10.96
C PHE A 186 5.66 -1.85 11.56
N THR A 187 5.88 -1.02 12.57
CA THR A 187 4.88 -0.09 13.10
C THR A 187 4.58 1.04 12.12
N ASP A 188 3.45 1.73 12.27
CA ASP A 188 3.09 2.87 11.42
C ASP A 188 4.17 3.97 11.40
N GLU A 189 4.83 4.21 12.53
CA GLU A 189 5.91 5.21 12.64
C GLU A 189 7.19 4.76 11.90
N GLU A 190 7.54 3.47 11.98
CA GLU A 190 8.66 2.90 11.22
C GLU A 190 8.37 2.91 9.71
N ILE A 191 7.13 2.60 9.31
CA ILE A 191 6.70 2.70 7.90
C ILE A 191 6.79 4.15 7.42
N ALA A 192 6.31 5.12 8.20
CA ALA A 192 6.43 6.53 7.86
C ALA A 192 7.89 6.96 7.71
N ALA A 193 8.77 6.51 8.62
CA ALA A 193 10.19 6.80 8.57
C ALA A 193 10.89 6.15 7.36
N LEU A 194 10.53 4.92 7.00
CA LEU A 194 11.01 4.24 5.78
C LEU A 194 10.54 4.97 4.51
N ILE A 195 9.27 5.36 4.44
CA ILE A 195 8.75 6.15 3.31
C ILE A 195 9.53 7.47 3.19
N ALA A 196 9.74 8.17 4.30
CA ALA A 196 10.53 9.41 4.31
C ALA A 196 11.98 9.17 3.87
N LEU A 197 12.63 8.10 4.34
CA LEU A 197 13.97 7.72 3.91
C LEU A 197 14.04 7.56 2.39
N TYR A 198 13.15 6.75 1.81
CA TYR A 198 13.17 6.46 0.37
C TYR A 198 12.79 7.64 -0.51
N LEU A 199 11.90 8.53 -0.03
CA LEU A 199 11.52 9.74 -0.77
C LEU A 199 12.63 10.80 -0.77
N ASN A 200 13.52 10.79 0.23
CA ASN A 200 14.52 11.83 0.39
C ASN A 200 15.92 11.42 -0.10
N ALA A 201 16.26 10.14 -0.19
CA ALA A 201 17.58 9.66 -0.65
C ALA A 201 17.50 8.90 -2.00
N GLN A 202 18.64 8.74 -2.68
CA GLN A 202 18.74 7.94 -3.90
C GLN A 202 19.27 6.53 -3.65
N SER A 203 19.96 6.30 -2.53
CA SER A 203 20.47 4.99 -2.12
C SER A 203 20.69 4.94 -0.60
N SER A 204 20.93 3.73 -0.08
CA SER A 204 21.34 3.51 1.32
C SER A 204 22.66 4.23 1.65
N ALA A 205 23.63 4.22 0.72
CA ALA A 205 24.90 4.92 0.89
C ALA A 205 24.76 6.44 0.97
N GLU A 206 23.88 7.05 0.16
CA GLU A 206 23.63 8.50 0.24
C GLU A 206 22.88 8.87 1.52
N ALA A 207 21.90 8.04 1.92
CA ALA A 207 21.19 8.27 3.17
C ALA A 207 22.13 8.24 4.38
N ASP A 208 23.09 7.31 4.40
CA ASP A 208 24.09 7.18 5.45
C ASP A 208 24.97 8.45 5.54
N LEU A 209 25.48 8.92 4.39
CA LEU A 209 26.28 10.16 4.33
C LEU A 209 25.51 11.37 4.88
N ARG A 210 24.25 11.54 4.50
CA ARG A 210 23.42 12.68 4.95
C ARG A 210 23.08 12.67 6.43
N LEU A 211 23.04 11.49 7.05
CA LEU A 211 22.69 11.34 8.47
C LEU A 211 23.93 11.39 9.39
N ALA A 212 25.13 11.43 8.80
CA ALA A 212 26.40 11.61 9.49
C ALA A 212 26.79 13.10 9.67
N GLU A 213 26.17 14.00 8.90
CA GLU A 213 26.27 15.47 9.00
C GLU A 213 25.38 16.04 10.13
#